data_AF-A0A1H9GD57-F1
#
_entry.id   AF-A0A1H9GD57-F1
#
_cell.length_a   1.000
_cell.length_b   1.000
_cell.length_c   1.000
_cell.angle_alpha   90.00
_cell.angle_beta   90.00
_cell.angle_gamma   90.00
#
_symmetry.space_group_name_H-M   'P 1'
#
loop_
_entity.id
_entity.type
_entity.pdbx_description
1 polymer ?
#
loop_
_entity_poly.entity_id
_entity_poly.type
_entity_poly.pdbx_seq_one_letter_code
_entity_poly.pdbx_strand_id
1 'polypeptide(L)'
;MIVLQITHTKNFMNTLLRGSDFDEFLLEEAVIKAGNSYTIDGHINKEFYGDLVSEEAPYELSRWSDIKGVCFELIKGRHTPLGFKFIMQVKPEHTDALLEKKGSALTSRDVAFVINIKFAEGVTTITSAAAIRTFSLDKSYEQIWDESIKRFLASHNIEFEEI
;
A
#
# COMPACT_ATOMS: atom_id res chain seq x y z
N MET A 1 -7.06 -12.25 5.56
CA MET A 1 -7.57 -11.10 4.76
C MET A 1 -8.74 -10.51 5.50
N ILE A 2 -8.65 -9.22 5.81
CA ILE A 2 -9.68 -8.42 6.48
C ILE A 2 -9.96 -7.14 5.70
N VAL A 3 -11.14 -6.54 5.88
CA VAL A 3 -11.50 -5.23 5.33
C VAL A 3 -11.70 -4.26 6.48
N LEU A 4 -10.98 -3.15 6.43
CA LEU A 4 -11.02 -2.09 7.43
C LEU A 4 -11.62 -0.84 6.79
N GLN A 5 -12.81 -0.44 7.23
CA GLN A 5 -13.42 0.81 6.82
C GLN A 5 -12.89 1.95 7.67
N ILE A 6 -12.39 3.01 7.01
CA ILE A 6 -11.87 4.20 7.70
C ILE A 6 -13.04 5.08 8.13
N THR A 7 -13.08 5.46 9.41
CA THR A 7 -14.18 6.27 9.97
C THR A 7 -14.07 7.75 9.58
N HIS A 8 -12.83 8.24 9.40
CA HIS A 8 -12.52 9.63 9.09
C HIS A 8 -11.78 9.79 7.76
N THR A 9 -12.48 9.51 6.65
CA THR A 9 -11.94 9.58 5.27
C THR A 9 -11.12 10.84 5.01
N LYS A 10 -11.62 12.04 5.35
CA LYS A 10 -10.90 13.30 5.04
C LYS A 10 -9.54 13.40 5.73
N ASN A 11 -9.46 12.98 6.99
CA ASN A 11 -8.21 13.00 7.75
C ASN A 11 -7.24 11.96 7.18
N PHE A 12 -7.74 10.76 6.91
CA PHE A 12 -6.97 9.71 6.27
C PHE A 12 -6.43 10.10 4.90
N MET A 13 -7.21 10.78 4.06
CA MET A 13 -6.74 11.29 2.78
C MET A 13 -5.58 12.27 2.93
N ASN A 14 -5.59 13.09 3.98
CA ASN A 14 -4.48 13.99 4.26
C ASN A 14 -3.22 13.21 4.69
N THR A 15 -3.39 12.21 5.55
CA THR A 15 -2.31 11.28 5.94
C THR A 15 -1.73 10.55 4.73
N LEU A 16 -2.57 9.98 3.87
CA LEU A 16 -2.16 9.17 2.73
C LEU A 16 -1.48 9.99 1.64
N LEU A 17 -2.05 11.13 1.25
CA LEU A 17 -1.55 11.91 0.09
C LEU A 17 -0.53 12.99 0.46
N ARG A 18 -0.46 13.40 1.74
CA ARG A 18 0.43 14.49 2.18
C ARG A 18 1.28 14.14 3.40
N GLY A 19 0.82 13.25 4.27
CA GLY A 19 1.58 12.75 5.41
C GLY A 19 2.72 11.83 4.99
N SER A 20 3.48 11.35 5.97
CA SER A 20 4.63 10.46 5.78
C SER A 20 4.40 9.02 6.24
N ASP A 21 3.24 8.73 6.85
CA ASP A 21 2.95 7.45 7.50
C ASP A 21 3.00 6.26 6.51
N PHE A 22 2.74 6.53 5.22
CA PHE A 22 2.75 5.53 4.15
C PHE A 22 3.98 5.63 3.23
N ASP A 23 4.96 6.51 3.51
CA ASP A 23 6.05 6.82 2.56
C ASP A 23 6.92 5.62 2.21
N GLU A 24 7.06 4.70 3.16
CA GLU A 24 7.87 3.50 3.04
C GLU A 24 7.13 2.35 2.35
N PHE A 25 5.86 2.50 2.00
CA PHE A 25 5.17 1.51 1.17
C PHE A 25 5.62 1.65 -0.29
N LEU A 26 5.57 0.54 -1.02
CA LEU A 26 5.91 0.48 -2.43
C LEU A 26 4.62 0.40 -3.26
N LEU A 27 4.43 1.30 -4.22
CA LEU A 27 3.25 1.30 -5.08
C LEU A 27 3.35 0.19 -6.11
N GLU A 28 2.33 -0.66 -6.22
CA GLU A 28 2.17 -1.65 -7.28
C GLU A 28 1.28 -1.11 -8.41
N GLU A 29 0.12 -0.55 -8.04
CA GLU A 29 -0.84 0.02 -8.99
C GLU A 29 -1.57 1.20 -8.34
N ALA A 30 -1.75 2.29 -9.10
CA ALA A 30 -2.71 3.34 -8.76
C ALA A 30 -3.73 3.53 -9.88
N VAL A 31 -5.01 3.50 -9.52
CA VAL A 31 -6.13 3.83 -10.41
C VAL A 31 -6.92 4.98 -9.79
N ILE A 32 -7.06 6.09 -10.53
CA ILE A 32 -7.81 7.27 -10.08
C ILE A 32 -8.90 7.57 -11.09
N LYS A 33 -10.15 7.66 -10.63
CA LYS A 33 -11.32 8.01 -11.43
C LYS A 33 -11.79 9.41 -11.03
N ALA A 34 -11.49 10.41 -11.85
CA ALA A 34 -11.92 11.80 -11.67
C ALA A 34 -12.57 12.30 -12.97
N GLY A 35 -12.28 13.54 -13.40
CA GLY A 35 -12.72 14.02 -14.72
C GLY A 35 -12.24 13.15 -15.88
N ASN A 36 -11.08 12.50 -15.70
CA ASN A 36 -10.58 11.41 -16.51
C ASN A 36 -10.22 10.21 -15.61
N SER A 37 -10.02 9.05 -16.21
CA SER A 37 -9.44 7.89 -15.53
C SER A 37 -7.95 7.83 -15.79
N TYR A 38 -7.17 7.69 -14.73
CA TYR A 38 -5.72 7.55 -14.76
C TYR A 38 -5.32 6.20 -14.18
N THR A 39 -4.35 5.56 -14.81
CA THR A 39 -3.70 4.36 -14.29
C THR A 39 -2.21 4.62 -14.27
N ILE A 40 -1.59 4.35 -13.13
CA ILE A 40 -0.13 4.43 -12.93
C ILE A 40 0.34 3.03 -12.56
N ASP A 41 1.28 2.54 -13.36
CA ASP A 41 2.06 1.35 -13.05
C ASP A 41 3.20 1.75 -12.09
N GLY A 42 3.30 1.07 -10.95
CA GLY A 42 4.30 1.36 -9.94
C GLY A 42 5.69 0.76 -10.23
N HIS A 43 5.80 -0.14 -11.20
CA HIS A 43 7.06 -0.80 -11.52
C HIS A 43 8.11 0.18 -12.05
N ILE A 44 9.31 0.07 -11.51
CA ILE A 44 10.46 0.88 -11.92
C ILE A 44 10.89 0.49 -13.34
N ASN A 45 10.91 1.46 -14.24
CA ASN A 45 11.53 1.33 -15.55
C ASN A 45 13.06 1.44 -15.40
N LYS A 46 13.74 0.31 -15.19
CA LYS A 46 15.19 0.28 -14.95
C LYS A 46 16.02 0.95 -16.07
N GLU A 47 15.54 0.88 -17.31
CA GLU A 47 16.16 1.54 -18.47
C GLU A 47 16.22 3.08 -18.34
N PHE A 48 15.30 3.69 -17.59
CA PHE A 48 15.29 5.14 -17.35
C PHE A 48 16.47 5.58 -16.47
N TYR A 49 16.84 4.75 -15.49
CA TYR A 49 17.87 5.07 -14.50
C TYR A 49 19.28 4.63 -14.91
N GLY A 50 19.41 3.68 -15.85
CA GLY A 50 20.70 3.20 -16.33
C GLY A 50 21.58 2.67 -15.20
N ASP A 51 22.79 3.23 -15.06
CA ASP A 51 23.74 2.80 -14.04
C ASP A 51 23.35 3.24 -12.62
N LEU A 52 22.40 4.18 -12.47
CA LEU A 52 21.96 4.72 -11.17
C LEU A 52 20.85 3.88 -10.51
N VAL A 53 20.37 2.80 -11.15
CA VAL A 53 19.26 1.97 -10.65
C VAL A 53 19.49 1.53 -9.20
N SER A 54 20.70 1.10 -8.83
CA SER A 54 20.98 0.60 -7.48
C SER A 54 20.89 1.68 -6.40
N GLU A 55 21.11 2.94 -6.75
CA GLU A 55 21.12 4.06 -5.81
C GLU A 55 19.74 4.74 -5.76
N GLU A 56 19.13 4.99 -6.93
CA GLU A 56 17.90 5.75 -7.05
C GLU A 56 16.63 4.90 -7.07
N ALA A 57 16.73 3.62 -7.45
CA ALA A 57 15.59 2.70 -7.55
C ALA A 57 15.92 1.30 -6.98
N PRO A 58 16.21 1.20 -5.66
CA PRO A 58 16.66 -0.04 -5.04
C PRO A 58 15.59 -1.14 -4.96
N TYR A 59 14.33 -0.85 -5.31
CA TYR A 59 13.22 -1.79 -5.32
C TYR A 59 12.65 -1.95 -6.73
N GLU A 60 11.89 -3.03 -6.96
CA GLU A 60 11.17 -3.22 -8.24
C GLU A 60 10.00 -2.26 -8.42
N LEU A 61 9.51 -1.70 -7.31
CA LEU A 61 8.34 -0.82 -7.23
C LEU A 61 8.76 0.56 -6.68
N SER A 62 8.09 1.60 -7.14
CA SER A 62 8.30 2.98 -6.69
C SER A 62 7.86 3.15 -5.24
N ARG A 63 8.57 3.94 -4.44
CA ARG A 63 8.09 4.28 -3.10
C ARG A 63 6.88 5.19 -3.22
N TRP A 64 5.97 5.07 -2.26
CA TRP A 64 4.80 5.93 -2.20
C TRP A 64 5.19 7.40 -2.04
N SER A 65 6.26 7.70 -1.27
CA SER A 65 6.81 9.05 -1.13
C SER A 65 7.09 9.75 -2.46
N ASP A 66 7.51 8.99 -3.47
CA ASP A 66 8.00 9.51 -4.75
C ASP A 66 6.83 9.81 -5.72
N ILE A 67 5.71 9.08 -5.56
CA ILE A 67 4.56 9.13 -6.48
C ILE A 67 3.30 9.77 -5.86
N LYS A 68 3.17 9.82 -4.53
CA LYS A 68 1.99 10.37 -3.85
C LYS A 68 1.69 11.81 -4.26
N GLY A 69 2.72 12.60 -4.56
CA GLY A 69 2.58 13.96 -5.07
C GLY A 69 1.85 14.00 -6.41
N VAL A 70 2.20 13.10 -7.35
CA VAL A 70 1.52 12.96 -8.64
C VAL A 70 0.05 12.54 -8.42
N CYS A 71 -0.19 11.53 -7.59
CA CYS A 71 -1.55 11.10 -7.24
C CYS A 71 -2.37 12.24 -6.61
N PHE A 72 -1.76 13.03 -5.73
CA PHE A 72 -2.38 14.19 -5.12
C PHE A 72 -2.77 15.23 -6.17
N GLU A 73 -1.91 15.52 -7.14
CA GLU A 73 -2.21 16.45 -8.24
C GLU A 73 -3.36 15.98 -9.13
N LEU A 74 -3.49 14.67 -9.34
CA LEU A 74 -4.60 14.07 -10.10
C LEU A 74 -5.93 14.06 -9.33
N ILE A 75 -5.87 14.00 -8.00
CA ILE A 75 -7.04 13.98 -7.12
C ILE A 75 -7.50 15.38 -6.74
N LYS A 76 -6.57 16.33 -6.57
CA LYS A 76 -6.89 17.69 -6.13
C LYS A 76 -7.75 18.37 -7.19
N GLY A 77 -8.77 19.10 -6.74
CA GLY A 77 -9.68 19.79 -7.62
C GLY A 77 -10.89 20.32 -6.88
N ARG A 78 -11.83 20.89 -7.64
CA ARG A 78 -13.10 21.39 -7.10
C ARG A 78 -14.11 20.28 -6.82
N HIS A 79 -14.01 19.17 -7.56
CA HIS A 79 -14.92 18.04 -7.45
C HIS A 79 -14.19 16.86 -6.79
N THR A 80 -14.88 16.17 -5.89
CA THR A 80 -14.42 14.90 -5.33
C THR A 80 -14.26 13.88 -6.47
N PRO A 81 -13.16 13.09 -6.50
CA PRO A 81 -13.04 12.01 -7.48
C PRO A 81 -14.19 11.00 -7.32
N LEU A 82 -14.55 10.33 -8.42
CA LEU A 82 -15.52 9.24 -8.42
C LEU A 82 -15.00 8.02 -7.64
N GLY A 83 -13.69 7.86 -7.58
CA GLY A 83 -13.04 6.82 -6.78
C GLY A 83 -11.55 6.76 -7.03
N PHE A 84 -10.83 6.03 -6.18
CA PHE A 84 -9.47 5.60 -6.46
C PHE A 84 -9.20 4.23 -5.84
N LYS A 85 -8.12 3.60 -6.29
CA LYS A 85 -7.59 2.35 -5.78
C LYS A 85 -6.06 2.47 -5.79
N PHE A 86 -5.43 2.20 -4.66
CA PHE A 86 -3.98 2.10 -4.55
C PHE A 86 -3.64 0.72 -3.99
N ILE A 87 -2.90 -0.07 -4.77
CA ILE A 87 -2.30 -1.31 -4.30
C ILE A 87 -0.87 -0.99 -3.90
N MET A 88 -0.53 -1.28 -2.64
CA MET A 88 0.81 -1.03 -2.13
C MET A 88 1.36 -2.24 -1.37
N GLN A 89 2.65 -2.46 -1.51
CA GLN A 89 3.41 -3.53 -0.87
C GLN A 89 4.26 -2.98 0.27
N VAL A 90 4.43 -3.81 1.30
CA VAL A 90 5.44 -3.58 2.34
C VAL A 90 6.82 -3.89 1.75
N LYS A 91 7.83 -3.10 2.13
CA LYS A 91 9.22 -3.35 1.75
C LYS A 91 9.69 -4.76 2.17
N PRO A 92 10.51 -5.45 1.34
CA PRO A 92 10.97 -6.80 1.64
C PRO A 92 11.58 -6.97 3.04
N GLU A 93 12.43 -6.03 3.46
CA GLU A 93 13.10 -6.03 4.75
C GLU A 93 12.12 -5.94 5.95
N HIS A 94 11.00 -5.24 5.79
CA HIS A 94 9.95 -5.17 6.81
C HIS A 94 9.09 -6.43 6.83
N THR A 95 8.82 -7.02 5.66
CA THR A 95 8.15 -8.32 5.56
C THR A 95 8.98 -9.42 6.24
N ASP A 96 10.28 -9.49 5.96
CA ASP A 96 11.20 -10.45 6.59
C ASP A 96 11.23 -10.28 8.11
N ALA A 97 11.41 -9.05 8.60
CA ALA A 97 11.42 -8.77 10.04
C ALA A 97 10.10 -9.15 10.73
N LEU A 98 8.95 -8.96 10.08
CA LEU A 98 7.64 -9.32 10.62
C LEU A 98 7.44 -10.84 10.69
N LEU A 99 7.85 -11.56 9.64
CA LEU A 99 7.77 -13.02 9.55
C LEU A 99 8.72 -13.69 10.57
N GLU A 100 9.96 -13.23 10.65
CA GLU A 100 10.97 -13.74 11.59
C GLU A 100 10.52 -13.57 13.05
N LYS A 101 10.01 -12.39 13.41
CA LYS A 101 9.50 -12.10 14.75
C LYS A 101 8.37 -13.04 15.19
N LYS A 102 7.65 -13.61 14.23
CA LYS A 102 6.53 -14.52 14.44
C LYS A 102 6.89 -15.98 14.21
N GLY A 103 8.17 -16.27 13.94
CA GLY A 103 8.69 -17.63 13.77
C GLY A 103 8.25 -18.31 12.47
N SER A 104 7.88 -17.55 11.44
CA SER A 104 7.55 -18.12 10.14
C SER A 104 8.82 -18.57 9.40
N ALA A 105 8.72 -19.66 8.66
CA ALA A 105 9.78 -20.11 7.74
C ALA A 105 9.74 -19.40 6.38
N LEU A 106 8.67 -18.63 6.10
CA LEU A 106 8.52 -17.86 4.89
C LEU A 106 9.33 -16.58 4.94
N THR A 107 9.70 -16.08 3.76
CA THR A 107 10.42 -14.81 3.57
C THR A 107 9.68 -13.89 2.61
N SER A 108 10.17 -12.67 2.46
CA SER A 108 9.75 -11.69 1.45
C SER A 108 9.87 -12.19 0.01
N ARG A 109 10.65 -13.25 -0.23
CA ARG A 109 10.72 -13.95 -1.52
C ARG A 109 9.50 -14.85 -1.76
N ASP A 110 8.94 -15.41 -0.69
CA ASP A 110 7.81 -16.34 -0.73
C ASP A 110 6.46 -15.63 -0.68
N VAL A 111 6.39 -14.50 0.03
CA VAL A 111 5.16 -13.74 0.23
C VAL A 111 5.42 -12.24 0.23
N ALA A 112 4.56 -11.47 -0.45
CA ALA A 112 4.51 -10.02 -0.32
C ALA A 112 3.26 -9.62 0.48
N PHE A 113 3.43 -8.76 1.48
CA PHE A 113 2.31 -8.18 2.23
C PHE A 113 1.82 -6.93 1.53
N VAL A 114 0.51 -6.91 1.26
CA VAL A 114 -0.15 -5.94 0.40
C VAL A 114 -1.27 -5.26 1.18
N ILE A 115 -1.43 -3.96 0.97
CA ILE A 115 -2.67 -3.25 1.27
C ILE A 115 -3.31 -2.74 -0.01
N ASN A 116 -4.63 -2.86 -0.10
CA ASN A 116 -5.44 -2.23 -1.12
C ASN A 116 -6.28 -1.14 -0.47
N ILE A 117 -5.96 0.12 -0.78
CA ILE A 117 -6.71 1.28 -0.32
C ILE A 117 -7.68 1.66 -1.43
N LYS A 118 -8.97 1.62 -1.13
CA LYS A 118 -10.03 1.94 -2.08
C LYS A 118 -10.91 3.05 -1.55
N PHE A 119 -11.19 4.04 -2.39
CA PHE A 119 -12.24 5.02 -2.16
C PHE A 119 -13.33 4.85 -3.22
N ALA A 120 -14.56 4.65 -2.76
CA ALA A 120 -15.74 4.58 -3.62
C ALA A 120 -16.96 5.02 -2.80
N GLU A 121 -17.88 5.76 -3.43
CA GLU A 121 -19.16 6.17 -2.82
C GLU A 121 -19.00 6.91 -1.47
N GLY A 122 -17.91 7.68 -1.32
CA GLY A 122 -17.63 8.43 -0.08
C GLY A 122 -16.97 7.62 1.04
N VAL A 123 -16.82 6.31 0.85
CA VAL A 123 -16.22 5.39 1.82
C VAL A 123 -14.79 5.06 1.41
N THR A 124 -13.89 5.05 2.39
CA THR A 124 -12.52 4.56 2.20
C THR A 124 -12.34 3.25 2.94
N THR A 125 -11.83 2.23 2.27
CA THR A 125 -11.49 0.94 2.86
C THR A 125 -10.02 0.60 2.64
N ILE A 126 -9.44 -0.13 3.59
CA ILE A 126 -8.14 -0.77 3.47
C ILE A 126 -8.38 -2.28 3.57
N THR A 127 -7.99 -3.02 2.54
CA THR A 127 -8.02 -4.48 2.55
C THR A 127 -6.62 -5.03 2.68
N SER A 128 -6.39 -5.90 3.67
CA SER A 128 -5.13 -6.64 3.77
C SER A 128 -5.11 -7.79 2.76
N ALA A 129 -4.00 -7.95 2.05
CA ALA A 129 -3.78 -9.09 1.18
C ALA A 129 -2.33 -9.59 1.34
N ALA A 130 -2.12 -10.85 0.98
CA ALA A 130 -0.79 -11.45 0.94
C ALA A 130 -0.65 -12.15 -0.41
N ALA A 131 0.29 -11.70 -1.22
CA ALA A 131 0.60 -12.29 -2.52
C ALA A 131 1.65 -13.39 -2.31
N ILE A 132 1.19 -14.64 -2.21
CA ILE A 132 2.08 -15.78 -2.07
C ILE A 132 2.62 -16.21 -3.44
N ARG A 133 3.93 -16.43 -3.51
CA ARG A 133 4.67 -16.81 -4.72
C ARG A 133 5.07 -18.30 -4.71
N THR A 134 4.96 -18.94 -3.55
CA THR A 134 5.23 -20.37 -3.35
C THR A 134 4.02 -21.06 -2.74
N PHE A 135 3.92 -22.38 -2.90
CA PHE A 135 2.85 -23.13 -2.24
C PHE A 135 3.21 -23.33 -0.76
N SER A 136 2.33 -22.90 0.14
CA SER A 136 2.42 -23.17 1.57
C SER A 136 1.08 -23.68 2.11
N LEU A 137 1.13 -24.74 2.92
CA LEU A 137 -0.02 -25.18 3.73
C LEU A 137 -0.19 -24.33 4.99
N ASP A 138 0.90 -23.74 5.47
CA ASP A 138 0.86 -22.80 6.58
C ASP A 138 0.41 -21.43 6.07
N LYS A 139 -0.75 -20.98 6.56
CA LYS A 139 -1.35 -19.67 6.27
C LYS A 139 -1.22 -18.66 7.43
N SER A 140 -0.37 -18.97 8.42
CA SER A 140 -0.10 -18.07 9.56
C SER A 140 0.34 -16.67 9.13
N TYR A 141 1.00 -16.55 7.97
CA TYR A 141 1.40 -15.26 7.38
C TYR A 141 0.22 -14.30 7.15
N GLU A 142 -0.97 -14.81 6.83
CA GLU A 142 -2.17 -13.98 6.65
C GLU A 142 -2.59 -13.35 7.97
N GLN A 143 -2.62 -14.13 9.05
CA GLN A 143 -2.97 -13.66 10.38
C GLN A 143 -1.92 -12.68 10.94
N ILE A 144 -0.65 -12.98 10.71
CA ILE A 144 0.47 -12.09 11.05
C ILE A 144 0.27 -10.72 10.39
N TRP A 145 -0.11 -10.72 9.11
CA TRP A 145 -0.34 -9.49 8.36
C TRP A 145 -1.58 -8.74 8.83
N ASP A 146 -2.71 -9.44 8.98
CA ASP A 146 -3.98 -8.88 9.44
C ASP A 146 -3.84 -8.20 10.82
N GLU A 147 -3.09 -8.80 11.74
CA GLU A 147 -2.75 -8.16 13.03
C GLU A 147 -1.84 -6.96 12.87
N SER A 148 -0.83 -7.06 12.00
CA SER A 148 0.17 -6.01 11.82
C SER A 148 -0.44 -4.75 11.23
N ILE A 149 -1.33 -4.86 10.23
CA ILE A 149 -1.96 -3.69 9.61
C ILE A 149 -2.88 -2.97 10.60
N LYS A 150 -3.63 -3.70 11.44
CA LYS A 150 -4.47 -3.10 12.49
C LYS A 150 -3.63 -2.31 13.50
N ARG A 151 -2.49 -2.86 13.92
CA ARG A 151 -1.56 -2.18 14.82
C ARG A 151 -0.93 -0.95 14.17
N PHE A 152 -0.53 -1.06 12.90
CA PHE A 152 0.00 0.06 12.13
C PHE A 152 -0.99 1.22 12.09
N LEU A 153 -2.24 0.98 11.70
CA LEU A 153 -3.27 2.01 11.64
C LEU A 153 -3.53 2.65 13.01
N ALA A 154 -3.67 1.83 14.06
CA ALA A 154 -3.86 2.33 15.42
C ALA A 154 -2.67 3.18 15.91
N SER A 155 -1.44 2.78 15.62
CA SER A 155 -0.24 3.52 16.03
C SER A 155 -0.07 4.88 15.33
N HIS A 156 -0.69 5.04 14.15
CA HIS A 156 -0.71 6.30 13.40
C HIS A 156 -2.01 7.09 13.62
N ASN A 157 -2.81 6.73 14.63
CA ASN A 157 -4.10 7.37 14.96
C ASN A 157 -5.09 7.37 13.79
N ILE A 158 -5.06 6.31 12.98
CA ILE A 158 -6.03 6.09 11.90
C ILE A 158 -7.14 5.22 12.47
N GLU A 159 -8.32 5.80 12.62
CA GLU A 159 -9.50 5.11 13.14
C GLU A 159 -10.19 4.27 12.05
N PHE A 160 -10.59 3.05 12.41
CA PHE A 160 -11.20 2.09 11.50
C PHE A 160 -12.18 1.15 12.21
N GLU A 161 -13.07 0.56 11.41
CA GLU A 161 -13.98 -0.53 11.78
C GLU A 161 -13.71 -1.74 10.86
N GLU A 162 -13.67 -2.95 11.43
CA GLU A 162 -13.53 -4.18 10.65
C GLU A 162 -14.91 -4.64 10.15
N ILE A 163 -15.06 -4.88 8.83
CA ILE A 163 -16.33 -5.19 8.15
C ILE A 163 -16.25 -6.45 7.28
#